data_AF-A0A1H0FQ42-F1
#
_entry.id   AF-A0A1H0FQ42-F1
#
_cell.length_a   1.000
_cell.length_b   1.000
_cell.length_c   1.000
_cell.angle_alpha   90.00
_cell.angle_beta   90.00
_cell.angle_gamma   90.00
#
_symmetry.space_group_name_H-M   'P 1'
#
loop_
_entity.id
_entity.type
_entity.pdbx_description
1 polymer ?
#
loop_
_entity_poly.entity_id
_entity_poly.type
_entity_poly.pdbx_seq_one_letter_code
_entity_poly.pdbx_strand_id
1 'polypeptide(L)'
;MGTGFHAEPEGLKHTAKHDMGKLVEHTESARLKLADTELLDGKAFAGHEEVYEAHREWLNARSMLLGVFARNKENLELAQEALTEVAERYIAVDADNERTFGGILS
;
A
#
# COMPACT_ATOMS: atom_id res chain seq x y z
N MET A 1 -28.68 -20.67 8.50
CA MET A 1 -28.11 -19.84 7.41
C MET A 1 -27.55 -18.56 8.02
N GLY A 2 -26.30 -18.56 8.50
CA GLY A 2 -25.73 -17.42 9.23
C GLY A 2 -24.21 -17.25 9.07
N THR A 3 -23.64 -17.72 7.96
CA THR A 3 -22.18 -17.81 7.78
C THR A 3 -21.61 -16.83 6.75
N GLY A 4 -22.45 -15.95 6.16
CA GLY A 4 -22.01 -15.01 5.12
C GLY A 4 -21.48 -13.68 5.67
N PHE A 5 -22.18 -13.10 6.65
CA PHE A 5 -21.93 -11.71 7.06
C PHE A 5 -20.66 -11.50 7.89
N HIS A 6 -20.26 -12.44 8.75
CA HIS A 6 -19.00 -12.33 9.50
C HIS A 6 -17.74 -12.75 8.72
N ALA A 7 -17.89 -13.54 7.64
CA ALA A 7 -16.76 -13.92 6.80
C ALA A 7 -16.27 -12.75 5.94
N GLU A 8 -17.15 -11.79 5.64
CA GLU A 8 -16.84 -10.62 4.81
C GLU A 8 -15.94 -9.60 5.52
N PRO A 9 -16.20 -9.14 6.77
CA PRO A 9 -15.32 -8.23 7.52
C PRO A 9 -13.94 -8.81 7.79
N GLU A 10 -13.85 -10.08 8.18
CA GLU A 10 -12.55 -10.73 8.41
C GLU A 10 -11.78 -10.93 7.10
N GLY A 11 -12.47 -11.19 5.98
CA GLY A 11 -11.87 -11.17 4.65
C GLY A 11 -11.31 -9.79 4.27
N LEU A 12 -12.07 -8.71 4.52
CA LEU A 12 -11.63 -7.34 4.26
C LEU A 12 -10.41 -6.96 5.12
N LYS A 13 -10.42 -7.30 6.41
CA LYS A 13 -9.26 -7.11 7.31
C LYS A 13 -8.05 -7.91 6.85
N HIS A 14 -8.26 -9.15 6.39
CA HIS A 14 -7.19 -9.97 5.84
C HIS A 14 -6.55 -9.32 4.61
N THR A 15 -7.36 -8.91 3.63
CA THR A 15 -6.88 -8.22 2.42
C THR A 15 -6.17 -6.91 2.77
N ALA A 16 -6.72 -6.12 3.69
CA ALA A 16 -6.10 -4.88 4.16
C ALA A 16 -4.73 -5.14 4.79
N LYS A 17 -4.62 -6.10 5.72
CA LYS A 17 -3.39 -6.32 6.48
C LYS A 17 -2.33 -7.08 5.67
N HIS A 18 -2.73 -8.09 4.93
CA HIS A 18 -1.80 -9.02 4.31
C HIS A 18 -1.53 -8.68 2.85
N ASP A 19 -2.57 -8.56 2.02
CA ASP A 19 -2.40 -8.39 0.58
C ASP A 19 -1.93 -6.97 0.26
N MET A 20 -2.61 -5.96 0.81
CA MET A 20 -2.20 -4.57 0.66
C MET A 20 -0.89 -4.28 1.40
N GLY A 21 -0.70 -4.83 2.60
CA GLY A 21 0.56 -4.72 3.33
C GLY A 21 1.77 -5.20 2.52
N LYS A 22 1.65 -6.34 1.82
CA LYS A 22 2.70 -6.83 0.90
C LYS A 22 2.96 -5.88 -0.26
N LEU A 23 1.92 -5.28 -0.83
CA LEU A 23 2.08 -4.32 -1.93
C LEU A 23 2.80 -3.04 -1.44
N VAL A 24 2.50 -2.56 -0.24
CA VAL A 24 3.21 -1.44 0.40
C VAL A 24 4.68 -1.79 0.61
N GLU A 25 4.99 -2.97 1.18
CA GLU A 25 6.35 -3.44 1.40
C GLU A 25 7.14 -3.59 0.09
N HIS A 26 6.54 -4.20 -0.94
CA HIS A 26 7.17 -4.35 -2.24
C HIS A 26 7.44 -3.00 -2.92
N THR A 27 6.50 -2.07 -2.82
CA THR A 27 6.62 -0.71 -3.38
C THR A 27 7.75 0.04 -2.70
N GLU A 28 7.84 -0.02 -1.36
CA GLU A 28 8.93 0.57 -0.60
C GLU A 28 10.28 -0.08 -0.93
N SER A 29 10.34 -1.41 -1.01
CA SER A 29 11.56 -2.14 -1.37
C SER A 29 12.06 -1.76 -2.77
N ALA A 30 11.15 -1.66 -3.75
CA ALA A 30 11.48 -1.21 -5.10
C ALA A 30 12.00 0.23 -5.11
N ARG A 31 11.38 1.13 -4.34
CA ARG A 31 11.82 2.52 -4.16
C ARG A 31 13.24 2.60 -3.60
N LEU A 32 13.54 1.82 -2.56
CA LEU A 32 14.87 1.79 -1.93
C LEU A 32 15.93 1.26 -2.90
N LYS A 33 15.65 0.15 -3.61
CA LYS A 33 16.56 -0.38 -4.63
C LYS A 33 16.85 0.64 -5.73
N LEU A 34 15.83 1.39 -6.17
CA LEU A 34 16.01 2.44 -7.15
C LEU A 34 16.85 3.60 -6.59
N ALA A 35 16.63 4.01 -5.34
CA ALA A 35 17.45 5.04 -4.69
C ALA A 35 18.92 4.60 -4.59
N ASP A 36 19.18 3.33 -4.24
CA ASP A 36 20.54 2.78 -4.14
C ASP A 36 21.31 2.79 -5.47
N THR A 37 20.61 2.80 -6.62
CA THR A 37 21.26 2.93 -7.93
C THR A 37 22.04 4.24 -8.08
N GLU A 38 21.68 5.30 -7.35
CA GLU A 38 22.41 6.57 -7.37
C GLU A 38 23.85 6.43 -6.92
N LEU A 39 24.05 5.74 -5.81
CA LEU A 39 25.38 5.51 -5.27
C LEU A 39 26.20 4.60 -6.19
N LEU A 40 25.56 3.61 -6.81
CA LEU A 40 26.21 2.69 -7.74
C LEU A 40 26.63 3.41 -9.02
N ASP A 41 25.75 4.23 -9.60
CA ASP A 41 26.04 4.99 -10.81
C ASP A 41 27.11 6.05 -10.56
N GLY A 42 27.05 6.78 -9.44
CA GLY A 42 28.07 7.75 -9.07
C GLY A 42 29.46 7.13 -8.93
N LYS A 43 29.55 5.87 -8.49
CA LYS A 43 30.82 5.11 -8.45
C LYS A 43 31.24 4.59 -9.82
N ALA A 44 30.30 4.09 -10.62
CA ALA A 44 30.59 3.46 -11.91
C ALA A 44 31.03 4.47 -12.98
N PHE A 45 30.47 5.68 -12.96
CA PHE A 45 30.71 6.70 -13.99
C PHE A 45 31.64 7.83 -13.55
N ALA A 46 32.28 7.71 -12.37
CA ALA A 46 33.22 8.70 -11.87
C ALA A 46 34.36 8.94 -12.87
N GLY A 47 34.46 10.16 -13.40
CA GLY A 47 35.53 10.56 -14.33
C GLY A 47 35.26 10.30 -15.82
N HIS A 48 34.06 9.84 -16.19
CA HIS A 48 33.69 9.59 -17.59
C HIS A 48 32.82 10.74 -18.17
N GLU A 49 33.47 11.70 -18.85
CA GLU A 49 32.80 12.92 -19.37
C GLU A 49 31.69 12.65 -20.40
N GLU A 50 31.87 11.63 -21.24
CA GLU A 50 30.94 11.26 -22.31
C GLU A 50 29.57 10.78 -21.79
N VAL A 51 29.46 10.48 -20.49
CA VAL A 51 28.24 9.94 -19.87
C VAL A 51 27.42 11.02 -19.17
N TYR A 52 27.90 12.27 -19.05
CA TYR A 52 27.24 13.30 -18.24
C TYR A 52 25.82 13.68 -18.68
N GLU A 53 25.54 13.70 -19.98
CA GLU A 53 24.20 14.04 -20.49
C GLU A 53 23.19 12.91 -20.20
N ALA A 54 23.54 11.68 -20.56
CA ALA A 54 22.76 10.48 -20.23
C ALA A 54 22.58 10.31 -18.72
N HIS A 55 23.61 10.66 -17.92
CA HIS A 55 23.53 10.64 -16.46
C HIS A 55 22.50 11.66 -15.93
N ARG A 56 22.44 12.86 -16.50
CA ARG A 56 21.46 13.89 -16.11
C ARG A 56 20.03 13.47 -16.46
N GLU A 57 19.82 12.93 -17.66
CA GLU A 57 18.51 12.40 -18.06
C GLU A 57 18.06 11.26 -17.14
N TRP A 58 18.99 10.36 -16.81
CA TRP A 58 18.74 9.27 -15.89
C TRP A 58 18.42 9.75 -14.46
N LEU A 59 19.14 10.74 -13.94
CA LEU A 59 18.84 11.35 -12.64
C LEU A 59 17.42 11.92 -12.59
N ASN A 60 16.99 12.62 -13.64
CA ASN A 60 15.64 13.16 -13.74
C ASN A 60 14.59 12.05 -13.77
N ALA A 61 14.80 11.03 -14.62
CA ALA A 61 13.90 9.88 -14.70
C ALA A 61 13.79 9.14 -13.37
N ARG A 62 14.92 8.93 -12.67
CA ARG A 62 14.95 8.31 -11.35
C ARG A 62 14.17 9.13 -10.32
N SER A 63 14.39 10.45 -10.28
CA SER A 63 13.66 11.35 -9.38
C SER A 63 12.14 11.24 -9.60
N MET A 64 11.70 11.25 -10.87
CA MET A 64 10.29 11.05 -11.22
C MET A 64 9.77 9.69 -10.75
N LEU A 65 10.51 8.61 -11.01
CA LEU A 65 10.14 7.25 -10.60
C LEU A 65 10.06 7.10 -9.08
N LEU A 66 11.02 7.65 -8.34
CA LEU A 66 10.99 7.68 -6.86
C LEU A 66 9.73 8.37 -6.35
N GLY A 67 9.33 9.49 -6.98
CA GLY A 67 8.07 10.17 -6.67
C GLY A 67 6.82 9.39 -7.04
N VAL A 68 6.85 8.56 -8.10
CA VAL A 68 5.76 7.63 -8.44
C VAL A 68 5.65 6.53 -7.39
N PHE A 69 6.76 5.90 -6.99
CA PHE A 69 6.74 4.88 -5.93
C PHE A 69 6.24 5.43 -4.60
N ALA A 70 6.65 6.65 -4.21
CA ALA A 70 6.17 7.29 -2.99
C ALA A 70 4.64 7.49 -3.00
N ARG A 71 4.08 8.04 -4.09
CA ARG A 71 2.63 8.24 -4.23
C ARG A 71 1.85 6.93 -4.33
N ASN A 72 2.40 5.93 -5.01
CA ASN A 72 1.77 4.61 -5.06
C ASN A 72 1.70 3.97 -3.68
N LYS A 73 2.74 4.10 -2.87
CA LYS A 73 2.74 3.63 -1.49
C LYS A 73 1.64 4.31 -0.67
N GLU A 74 1.56 5.64 -0.72
CA GLU A 74 0.52 6.42 -0.03
C GLU A 74 -0.89 5.97 -0.46
N ASN A 75 -1.13 5.80 -1.77
CA ASN A 75 -2.40 5.30 -2.28
C ASN A 75 -2.75 3.89 -1.77
N LEU A 76 -1.75 3.01 -1.64
CA LEU A 76 -1.94 1.66 -1.11
C LEU A 76 -2.24 1.68 0.39
N GLU A 77 -1.57 2.55 1.16
CA GLU A 77 -1.83 2.77 2.58
C GLU A 77 -3.26 3.31 2.80
N LEU A 78 -3.69 4.30 2.02
CA LEU A 78 -5.07 4.81 2.05
C LEU A 78 -6.12 3.74 1.70
N ALA A 79 -5.83 2.89 0.71
CA ALA A 79 -6.71 1.79 0.37
C ALA A 79 -6.78 0.73 1.49
N GLN A 80 -5.68 0.46 2.19
CA GLN A 80 -5.64 -0.38 3.37
C GLN A 80 -6.50 0.19 4.52
N GLU A 81 -6.42 1.49 4.77
CA GLU A 81 -7.25 2.19 5.77
C GLU A 81 -8.73 2.09 5.40
N ALA A 82 -9.09 2.36 4.15
CA ALA A 82 -10.47 2.28 3.68
C ALA A 82 -11.06 0.87 3.83
N LEU A 83 -10.31 -0.18 3.50
CA LEU A 83 -10.77 -1.57 3.69
C LEU A 83 -10.99 -1.89 5.17
N THR A 84 -10.13 -1.39 6.05
CA THR A 84 -10.27 -1.57 7.50
C THR A 84 -11.52 -0.86 8.02
N GLU A 85 -11.72 0.39 7.61
CA GLU A 85 -12.90 1.17 8.00
C GLU A 85 -14.21 0.53 7.53
N VAL A 86 -14.24 0.03 6.30
CA VAL A 86 -15.42 -0.68 5.77
C VAL A 86 -15.70 -1.93 6.61
N ALA A 87 -14.68 -2.72 6.93
CA ALA A 87 -14.84 -3.90 7.79
C ALA A 87 -15.40 -3.55 9.18
N GLU A 88 -14.90 -2.47 9.78
CA GLU A 88 -15.40 -1.99 11.09
C GLU A 88 -16.86 -1.54 11.03
N ARG A 89 -17.28 -0.86 9.95
CA ARG A 89 -18.67 -0.45 9.76
C ARG A 89 -19.61 -1.66 9.65
N TYR A 90 -19.20 -2.72 8.93
CA TYR A 90 -20.00 -3.95 8.88
C TYR A 90 -20.16 -4.60 10.26
N ILE A 91 -19.09 -4.67 11.05
CA ILE A 91 -19.14 -5.21 12.41
C ILE A 91 -20.06 -4.38 13.31
N ALA A 92 -20.03 -3.06 13.20
CA ALA A 92 -20.91 -2.19 13.97
C ALA A 92 -22.39 -2.40 13.63
N VAL A 93 -22.71 -2.51 12.34
CA VAL A 93 -24.08 -2.78 11.87
C VAL A 93 -24.58 -4.15 12.37
N ASP A 94 -23.73 -5.19 12.33
CA ASP A 94 -24.07 -6.51 12.86
C ASP A 94 -24.39 -6.45 14.36
N ALA A 95 -23.55 -5.78 15.15
CA ALA A 95 -23.75 -5.64 16.59
C ALA A 95 -25.04 -4.89 16.95
N ASP A 96 -25.39 -3.85 16.19
CA ASP A 96 -26.61 -3.08 16.38
C ASP A 96 -27.87 -3.88 16.00
N ASN A 97 -27.79 -4.69 14.94
CA ASN A 97 -28.87 -5.61 14.57
C ASN A 97 -29.11 -6.66 15.66
N GLU A 98 -28.07 -7.29 16.18
CA GLU A 98 -28.21 -8.29 17.26
C GLU A 98 -28.87 -7.69 18.51
N ARG A 99 -28.48 -6.47 18.92
CA ARG A 99 -29.11 -5.76 20.05
C ARG A 99 -30.58 -5.46 19.80
N THR A 100 -30.92 -5.00 18.60
CA THR A 100 -32.28 -4.57 18.26
C THR A 100 -33.23 -5.77 18.17
N PHE A 101 -32.81 -6.86 17.54
CA PHE A 101 -33.65 -8.06 17.41
C PHE A 101 -33.68 -8.91 18.69
N GLY A 102 -32.59 -8.98 19.46
CA GLY A 102 -32.56 -9.66 20.76
C GLY A 102 -33.45 -9.00 21.82
N GLY A 103 -33.61 -7.68 21.76
CA GLY A 103 -34.49 -6.92 22.66
C GLY A 103 -35.98 -7.00 22.34
N ILE A 104 -36.37 -7.37 21.12
CA ILE A 104 -37.78 -7.54 20.72
C ILE A 104 -38.31 -8.93 21.08
N LEU A 105 -37.42 -9.91 21.30
CA LEU A 105 -37.76 -11.30 21.60
C LEU A 105 -37.57 -11.70 23.08
N SER A 106 -37.21 -10.74 23.95
CA SER A 106 -37.09 -10.91 25.41
C SER A 106 -38.25 -10.25 26.13
#